data_AF-A0A3N7FFE5-F1
#
_entry.id   AF-A0A3N7FFE5-F1
#
_cell.length_a   1.000
_cell.length_b   1.000
_cell.length_c   1.000
_cell.angle_alpha   90.00
_cell.angle_beta   90.00
_cell.angle_gamma   90.00
#
_symmetry.space_group_name_H-M   'P 1'
#
loop_
_entity.id
_entity.type
_entity.pdbx_description
1 polymer ?
#
loop_
_entity_poly.entity_id
_entity_poly.type
_entity_poly.pdbx_seq_one_letter_code
_entity_poly.pdbx_strand_id
1 'polypeptide(L)'
;MVRNIANMVPPYDQTKYSGAGSAIEYAVLHLKVENIVVIGHSCCGGIKGLMSFPDDGSSSTDFIENWVKICSAAKTKVAAKGEGLSFEEQCHSCEKEAVNVSLGNLLTYPFVREAVVNGAVSLKGAHYDFVKGTFELWDLDFAISPSIAI
;
A
#
# COMPACT_ATOMS: atom_id res chain seq x y z
N MET A 1 -5.45 14.15 5.99
CA MET A 1 -5.94 12.87 5.43
C MET A 1 -5.71 12.90 3.94
N VAL A 2 -5.16 11.82 3.37
CA VAL A 2 -4.97 11.67 1.91
C VAL A 2 -5.93 10.58 1.42
N ARG A 3 -6.60 10.80 0.29
CA ARG A 3 -7.48 9.82 -0.34
C ARG A 3 -7.16 9.74 -1.82
N ASN A 4 -7.05 8.54 -2.35
CA ASN A 4 -6.83 8.25 -3.76
C ASN A 4 -7.49 6.90 -4.12
N ILE A 5 -7.38 6.49 -5.38
CA ILE A 5 -7.95 5.23 -5.87
C ILE A 5 -7.22 4.07 -5.20
N ALA A 6 -8.00 3.21 -4.53
CA ALA A 6 -7.52 2.04 -3.79
C ALA A 6 -6.47 2.34 -2.70
N ASN A 7 -6.49 3.56 -2.13
CA ASN A 7 -5.68 3.95 -0.98
C ASN A 7 -4.19 3.55 -1.10
N MET A 8 -3.66 3.56 -2.33
CA MET A 8 -2.32 3.09 -2.65
C MET A 8 -1.30 4.16 -2.29
N VAL A 9 -0.18 3.74 -1.72
CA VAL A 9 1.00 4.60 -1.58
C VAL A 9 2.00 4.20 -2.65
N PRO A 10 2.30 5.07 -3.63
CA PRO A 10 3.35 4.81 -4.60
C PRO A 10 4.75 4.86 -3.94
N PRO A 11 5.75 4.20 -4.53
CA PRO A 11 7.14 4.37 -4.11
C PRO A 11 7.62 5.81 -4.35
N TYR A 12 8.72 6.18 -3.69
CA TYR A 12 9.36 7.49 -3.82
C TYR A 12 9.74 7.78 -5.29
N ASP A 13 9.09 8.78 -5.88
CA ASP A 13 9.40 9.30 -7.22
C ASP A 13 8.97 10.77 -7.28
N GLN A 14 9.93 11.68 -7.41
CA GLN A 14 9.69 13.12 -7.44
C GLN A 14 8.96 13.60 -8.70
N THR A 15 9.02 12.83 -9.79
CA THR A 15 8.43 13.21 -11.08
C THR A 15 7.01 12.68 -11.21
N LYS A 16 6.80 11.39 -10.91
CA LYS A 16 5.51 10.72 -11.13
C LYS A 16 4.51 10.88 -9.99
N TYR A 17 5.00 10.97 -8.76
CA TYR A 17 4.17 10.84 -7.55
C TYR A 17 4.36 11.99 -6.56
N SER A 18 4.68 13.18 -7.05
CA SER A 18 4.89 14.39 -6.25
C SER A 18 3.72 14.72 -5.31
N GLY A 19 2.48 14.44 -5.72
CA GLY A 19 1.29 14.62 -4.86
C GLY A 19 1.28 13.71 -3.63
N ALA A 20 1.64 12.43 -3.77
CA ALA A 20 1.76 11.53 -2.63
C ALA A 20 2.98 11.88 -1.78
N GLY A 21 4.13 12.11 -2.43
CA GLY A 21 5.38 12.42 -1.73
C GLY A 21 5.29 13.70 -0.89
N SER A 22 4.73 14.78 -1.44
CA SER A 22 4.56 16.05 -0.71
C SER A 22 3.66 15.91 0.52
N ALA A 23 2.57 15.13 0.43
CA ALA A 23 1.69 14.90 1.57
C ALA A 23 2.37 14.10 2.69
N ILE A 24 3.14 13.07 2.33
CA ILE A 24 3.89 12.25 3.29
C ILE A 24 5.03 13.08 3.91
N GLU A 25 5.78 13.82 3.10
CA GLU A 25 6.86 14.70 3.54
C GLU A 25 6.35 15.75 4.53
N TYR A 26 5.25 16.42 4.20
CA TYR A 26 4.66 17.42 5.08
C TYR A 26 4.18 16.82 6.40
N ALA A 27 3.51 15.67 6.36
CA ALA A 27 3.04 15.00 7.57
C ALA A 27 4.20 14.60 8.49
N VAL A 28 5.26 14.00 7.94
CA VAL A 28 6.39 13.48 8.73
C VAL A 28 7.33 14.59 9.18
N LEU A 29 7.78 15.45 8.26
CA LEU A 29 8.83 16.42 8.56
C LEU A 29 8.31 17.71 9.17
N HIS A 30 7.07 18.11 8.88
CA HIS A 30 6.54 19.39 9.35
C HIS A 30 5.49 19.22 10.45
N LEU A 31 4.52 18.32 10.28
CA LEU A 31 3.50 18.07 11.30
C LEU A 31 3.95 17.11 12.39
N LYS A 32 5.06 16.39 12.18
CA LYS A 32 5.63 15.42 13.14
C LYS A 32 4.61 14.38 13.58
N VAL A 33 3.83 13.84 12.64
CA VAL A 33 2.88 12.77 12.95
C VAL A 33 3.61 11.55 13.49
N GLU A 34 3.03 10.90 14.49
CA GLU A 34 3.63 9.69 15.10
C GLU A 34 3.18 8.41 14.41
N ASN A 35 2.13 8.48 13.58
CA ASN A 35 1.52 7.32 12.96
C ASN A 35 1.16 7.60 11.50
N ILE A 36 1.46 6.64 10.63
CA ILE A 36 0.91 6.58 9.27
C ILE A 36 0.10 5.28 9.16
N VAL A 37 -1.19 5.41 8.86
CA VAL A 37 -2.09 4.28 8.70
C VAL A 37 -2.57 4.20 7.25
N VAL A 38 -2.32 3.07 6.59
CA VAL A 38 -2.86 2.77 5.25
C VAL A 38 -4.08 1.87 5.42
N ILE A 39 -5.25 2.37 5.05
CA ILE A 39 -6.53 1.69 5.29
C ILE A 39 -7.11 1.20 3.96
N GLY A 40 -7.02 -0.12 3.72
CA GLY A 40 -7.78 -0.81 2.68
C GLY A 40 -9.23 -1.04 3.11
N HIS A 41 -10.07 -1.51 2.19
CA HIS A 41 -11.47 -1.75 2.50
C HIS A 41 -12.11 -2.82 1.61
N SER A 42 -13.21 -3.41 2.07
CA SER A 42 -14.01 -4.38 1.31
C SER A 42 -14.55 -3.79 0.00
N CYS A 43 -14.74 -4.65 -1.00
CA CYS A 43 -15.32 -4.34 -2.31
C CYS A 43 -14.63 -3.18 -3.02
N CYS A 44 -13.30 -3.08 -2.90
CA CYS A 44 -12.57 -1.97 -3.49
C CYS A 44 -12.54 -2.05 -5.03
N GLY A 45 -13.19 -1.10 -5.70
CA GLY A 45 -13.25 -1.05 -7.16
C GLY A 45 -11.88 -0.94 -7.85
N GLY A 46 -10.92 -0.23 -7.23
CA GLY A 46 -9.55 -0.13 -7.78
C GLY A 46 -8.77 -1.45 -7.68
N ILE A 47 -8.96 -2.21 -6.59
CA ILE A 47 -8.38 -3.55 -6.46
C ILE A 47 -9.04 -4.53 -7.41
N LYS A 48 -10.37 -4.46 -7.56
CA LYS A 48 -11.10 -5.24 -8.57
C LYS A 48 -10.54 -4.97 -9.96
N GLY A 49 -10.32 -3.70 -10.31
CA GLY A 49 -9.66 -3.29 -11.55
C GLY A 49 -8.28 -3.94 -11.70
N LEU A 50 -7.39 -3.74 -10.71
CA LEU A 50 -6.05 -4.36 -10.70
C LEU A 50 -6.10 -5.88 -10.97
N MET A 51 -7.01 -6.59 -10.32
CA MET A 51 -7.17 -8.04 -10.45
C MET A 51 -7.76 -8.45 -11.80
N SER A 52 -8.56 -7.60 -12.45
CA SER A 52 -9.20 -7.88 -13.74
C SER A 52 -8.36 -7.49 -14.96
N PHE A 53 -7.51 -6.47 -14.87
CA PHE A 53 -6.73 -6.01 -16.02
C PHE A 53 -5.69 -7.06 -16.46
N PRO A 54 -5.50 -7.28 -17.77
CA PRO A 54 -4.49 -8.20 -18.27
C PRO A 54 -3.08 -7.65 -18.05
N ASP A 55 -2.10 -8.54 -17.87
CA ASP A 55 -0.68 -8.18 -17.76
C ASP A 55 0.04 -8.30 -19.13
N ASP A 56 -0.64 -7.97 -20.23
CA ASP A 56 -0.17 -8.15 -21.61
C ASP A 56 0.37 -6.87 -22.27
N GLY A 57 0.38 -5.76 -21.53
CA GLY A 57 0.86 -4.46 -22.02
C GLY A 57 -0.18 -3.67 -22.83
N SER A 58 -1.37 -4.21 -23.06
CA SER A 58 -2.51 -3.42 -23.54
C SER A 58 -3.02 -2.49 -22.43
N SER A 59 -3.68 -1.40 -22.83
CA SER A 59 -4.43 -0.56 -21.88
C SER A 59 -5.78 -0.19 -22.44
N SER A 60 -6.80 -0.33 -21.62
CA SER A 60 -8.19 0.07 -21.92
C SER A 60 -8.57 1.39 -21.25
N THR A 61 -7.68 1.96 -20.43
CA THR A 61 -7.93 3.17 -19.65
C THR A 61 -6.80 4.19 -19.82
N ASP A 62 -7.13 5.49 -19.70
CA ASP A 62 -6.14 6.56 -19.83
C ASP A 62 -5.17 6.64 -18.62
N PHE A 63 -5.69 6.36 -17.41
CA PHE A 63 -4.94 6.56 -16.16
C PHE A 63 -5.06 5.39 -15.17
N ILE A 64 -6.18 4.68 -15.17
CA ILE A 64 -6.56 3.77 -14.08
C ILE A 64 -5.57 2.61 -13.98
N GLU A 65 -5.28 1.93 -15.09
CA GLU A 65 -4.31 0.83 -15.15
C GLU A 65 -2.91 1.27 -14.73
N ASN A 66 -2.47 2.44 -15.22
CA ASN A 66 -1.19 3.01 -14.83
C ASN A 66 -1.11 3.39 -13.35
N TRP A 67 -2.22 3.71 -12.71
CA TRP A 67 -2.28 3.98 -11.28
C TRP A 67 -2.30 2.67 -10.47
N VAL A 68 -3.25 1.78 -10.74
CA VAL A 68 -3.44 0.58 -9.88
C VAL A 68 -2.27 -0.40 -9.95
N LYS A 69 -1.44 -0.34 -11.00
CA LYS A 69 -0.19 -1.13 -11.09
C LYS A 69 0.85 -0.81 -10.02
N ILE A 70 0.68 0.27 -9.25
CA ILE A 70 1.48 0.52 -8.03
C ILE A 70 1.50 -0.73 -7.13
N CYS A 71 0.39 -1.47 -7.07
CA CYS A 71 0.25 -2.68 -6.27
C CYS A 71 0.28 -3.98 -7.09
N SER A 72 0.87 -4.02 -8.29
CA SER A 72 0.97 -5.26 -9.08
C SER A 72 1.65 -6.41 -8.32
N ALA A 73 2.60 -6.12 -7.43
CA ALA A 73 3.19 -7.14 -6.56
C ALA A 73 2.16 -7.85 -5.65
N ALA A 74 1.11 -7.13 -5.21
CA ALA A 74 0.01 -7.72 -4.45
C ALA A 74 -0.82 -8.69 -5.30
N LYS A 75 -1.17 -8.28 -6.53
CA LYS A 75 -1.84 -9.14 -7.51
C LYS A 75 -1.05 -10.42 -7.76
N THR A 76 0.25 -10.30 -8.07
CA THR A 76 1.13 -11.46 -8.32
C THR A 76 1.17 -12.40 -7.12
N LYS A 77 1.33 -11.87 -5.90
CA LYS A 77 1.40 -12.68 -4.68
C LYS A 77 0.08 -13.41 -4.38
N VAL A 78 -1.06 -12.76 -4.62
CA VAL A 78 -2.38 -13.37 -4.41
C VAL A 78 -2.66 -14.41 -5.49
N ALA A 79 -2.37 -14.12 -6.76
CA ALA A 79 -2.55 -15.06 -7.87
C ALA A 79 -1.72 -16.34 -7.66
N ALA A 80 -0.48 -16.23 -7.17
CA ALA A 80 0.37 -17.37 -6.88
C ALA A 80 -0.12 -18.25 -5.71
N LYS A 81 -0.96 -17.70 -4.81
CA LYS A 81 -1.53 -18.43 -3.65
C LYS A 81 -2.99 -18.82 -3.85
N GLY A 82 -3.61 -18.35 -4.92
CA GLY A 82 -5.06 -18.35 -5.11
C GLY A 82 -5.62 -19.59 -5.79
N GLU A 83 -4.90 -20.71 -5.84
CA GLU A 83 -5.43 -21.95 -6.41
C GLU A 83 -6.73 -22.35 -5.67
N GLY A 84 -7.84 -22.36 -6.40
CA GLY A 84 -9.17 -22.71 -5.87
C GLY A 84 -9.98 -21.57 -5.25
N LEU A 85 -9.45 -20.34 -5.16
CA LEU A 85 -10.20 -19.18 -4.66
C LEU A 85 -11.07 -18.55 -5.76
N SER A 86 -12.29 -18.16 -5.41
CA SER A 86 -13.13 -17.32 -6.27
C SER A 86 -12.48 -15.96 -6.55
N PHE A 87 -12.91 -15.30 -7.62
CA PHE A 87 -12.38 -13.98 -7.97
C PHE A 87 -12.61 -12.95 -6.85
N GLU A 88 -13.75 -13.01 -6.18
CA GLU A 88 -14.10 -12.17 -5.04
C GLU A 88 -13.17 -12.41 -3.84
N GLU A 89 -12.85 -13.67 -3.52
CA GLU A 89 -11.90 -14.02 -2.45
C GLU A 89 -10.47 -13.57 -2.77
N GLN A 90 -10.07 -13.66 -4.04
CA GLN A 90 -8.80 -13.11 -4.50
C GLN A 90 -8.77 -11.59 -4.38
N CYS A 91 -9.85 -10.89 -4.77
CA CYS A 91 -9.95 -9.45 -4.57
C CYS A 91 -9.85 -9.07 -3.09
N HIS A 92 -10.60 -9.75 -2.22
CA HIS A 92 -10.54 -9.50 -0.78
C HIS A 92 -9.15 -9.72 -0.19
N SER A 93 -8.44 -10.77 -0.63
CA SER A 93 -7.06 -11.02 -0.24
C SER A 93 -6.12 -9.92 -0.77
N CYS A 94 -6.36 -9.45 -2.00
CA CYS A 94 -5.57 -8.40 -2.64
C CYS A 94 -5.78 -7.03 -1.98
N GLU A 95 -6.97 -6.73 -1.44
CA GLU A 95 -7.23 -5.51 -0.67
C GLU A 95 -6.25 -5.37 0.50
N LYS A 96 -6.04 -6.46 1.26
CA LYS A 96 -5.09 -6.48 2.39
C LYS A 96 -3.63 -6.49 1.91
N GLU A 97 -3.33 -7.25 0.87
CA GLU A 97 -1.95 -7.30 0.36
C GLU A 97 -1.50 -5.98 -0.30
N ALA A 98 -2.41 -5.24 -0.94
CA ALA A 98 -2.11 -3.91 -1.48
C ALA A 98 -1.78 -2.89 -0.39
N VAL A 99 -2.38 -3.03 0.80
CA VAL A 99 -1.97 -2.27 1.99
C VAL A 99 -0.52 -2.63 2.36
N ASN A 100 -0.16 -3.91 2.39
CA ASN A 100 1.21 -4.35 2.69
C ASN A 100 2.24 -3.82 1.67
N VAL A 101 1.91 -3.84 0.37
CA VAL A 101 2.76 -3.23 -0.66
C VAL A 101 2.90 -1.72 -0.43
N SER A 102 1.83 -1.03 -0.07
CA SER A 102 1.85 0.40 0.23
C SER A 102 2.69 0.73 1.47
N LEU A 103 2.64 -0.11 2.51
CA LEU A 103 3.52 0.00 3.68
C LEU A 103 4.99 -0.21 3.31
N GLY A 104 5.30 -1.17 2.41
CA GLY A 104 6.64 -1.33 1.86
C GLY A 104 7.10 -0.11 1.04
N ASN A 105 6.20 0.47 0.25
CA ASN A 105 6.48 1.68 -0.53
C ASN A 105 6.75 2.89 0.37
N LEU A 106 6.09 3.02 1.52
CA LEU A 106 6.39 4.07 2.51
C LEU A 106 7.86 4.02 2.97
N LEU A 107 8.45 2.83 3.10
CA LEU A 107 9.86 2.68 3.46
C LEU A 107 10.84 3.08 2.35
N THR A 108 10.36 3.35 1.13
CA THR A 108 11.20 3.90 0.04
C THR A 108 11.43 5.41 0.18
N TYR A 109 10.62 6.11 1.00
CA TYR A 109 10.81 7.52 1.33
C TYR A 109 11.89 7.65 2.41
N PRO A 110 13.03 8.32 2.14
CA PRO A 110 14.14 8.37 3.10
C PRO A 110 13.74 8.91 4.48
N PHE A 111 12.96 9.98 4.53
CA PHE A 111 12.50 10.60 5.77
C PHE A 111 11.48 9.75 6.54
N VAL A 112 10.69 8.91 5.87
CA VAL A 112 9.81 7.95 6.55
C VAL A 112 10.66 6.86 7.19
N ARG A 113 11.59 6.29 6.43
CA ARG A 113 12.48 5.23 6.93
C ARG A 113 13.27 5.69 8.14
N GLU A 114 13.88 6.88 8.08
CA GLU A 114 14.61 7.47 9.19
C GLU A 114 13.71 7.65 10.42
N ALA A 115 12.50 8.20 10.23
CA ALA A 115 11.56 8.39 11.33
C ALA A 115 11.11 7.07 11.96
N VAL A 116 10.93 6.01 11.18
CA VAL A 116 10.60 4.67 11.68
C VAL A 116 11.76 4.08 12.48
N VAL A 117 12.99 4.14 11.94
CA VAL A 117 14.19 3.63 12.63
C VAL A 117 14.42 4.35 13.96
N ASN A 118 14.14 5.65 14.02
CA ASN A 118 14.26 6.44 15.25
C ASN A 118 13.07 6.27 16.21
N GLY A 119 12.09 5.43 15.87
CA GLY A 119 10.86 5.24 16.67
C GLY A 119 9.93 6.45 16.69
N ALA A 120 10.15 7.44 15.82
CA ALA A 120 9.34 8.66 15.74
C ALA A 120 8.04 8.45 14.95
N VAL A 121 8.02 7.50 14.02
CA VAL A 121 6.82 7.15 13.22
C VAL A 121 6.57 5.65 13.29
N SER A 122 5.32 5.26 13.56
CA SER A 122 4.83 3.88 13.44
C SER A 122 4.02 3.72 12.15
N LEU A 123 4.27 2.66 11.39
CA LEU A 123 3.51 2.33 10.18
C LEU A 123 2.51 1.22 10.48
N LYS A 124 1.23 1.45 10.12
CA LYS A 124 0.14 0.51 10.40
C LYS A 124 -0.68 0.24 9.13
N GLY A 125 -1.02 -1.01 8.92
CA GLY A 125 -2.00 -1.40 7.91
C GLY A 125 -3.36 -1.62 8.56
N ALA A 126 -4.43 -1.30 7.84
CA ALA A 126 -5.78 -1.61 8.29
C ALA A 126 -6.66 -2.07 7.13
N HIS A 127 -7.71 -2.81 7.45
CA HIS A 127 -8.76 -3.19 6.50
C HIS A 127 -10.12 -2.97 7.13
N TYR A 128 -10.94 -2.15 6.47
CA TYR A 128 -12.32 -1.92 6.86
C TYR A 128 -13.28 -2.72 5.98
N ASP A 129 -13.92 -3.73 6.56
CA ASP A 129 -14.97 -4.49 5.90
C ASP A 129 -16.33 -3.90 6.25
N PHE A 130 -16.89 -3.10 5.35
CA PHE A 130 -18.21 -2.50 5.52
C PHE A 130 -19.36 -3.45 5.20
N VAL A 131 -19.09 -4.60 4.59
CA VAL A 131 -20.11 -5.63 4.34
C VAL A 131 -20.43 -6.35 5.64
N LYS A 132 -19.39 -6.65 6.43
CA LYS A 132 -19.50 -7.33 7.73
C LYS A 132 -19.49 -6.38 8.92
N GLY A 133 -19.10 -5.12 8.73
CA GLY A 133 -18.96 -4.14 9.80
C GLY A 133 -17.75 -4.38 10.71
N THR A 134 -16.66 -4.92 10.17
CA THR A 134 -15.44 -5.25 10.94
C THR A 134 -14.27 -4.37 10.54
N PHE A 135 -13.31 -4.21 11.46
CA PHE A 135 -12.09 -3.45 11.23
C PHE A 135 -10.89 -4.23 11.76
N GLU A 136 -9.93 -4.50 10.88
CA GLU A 136 -8.66 -5.15 11.19
C GLU A 136 -7.54 -4.11 11.18
N LEU A 137 -6.61 -4.19 12.14
CA LEU A 137 -5.46 -3.32 12.27
C LEU A 137 -4.22 -4.17 12.55
N TRP A 138 -3.11 -3.89 11.88
CA TRP A 138 -1.83 -4.54 12.10
C TRP A 138 -0.66 -3.56 12.00
N ASP A 139 0.43 -3.88 12.69
CA ASP A 139 1.67 -3.12 12.70
C ASP A 139 2.65 -3.64 11.65
N LEU A 140 3.47 -2.74 11.09
CA LEU A 140 4.67 -3.12 10.36
C LEU A 140 5.88 -2.97 11.30
N ASP A 141 6.36 -4.10 11.80
CA ASP A 141 7.58 -4.14 12.61
C ASP A 141 8.82 -4.05 11.71
N PHE A 142 9.38 -2.84 11.56
CA PHE A 142 10.62 -2.60 10.83
C PHE A 142 11.76 -2.26 11.79
N ALA A 143 12.76 -3.13 11.88
CA ALA A 143 13.96 -2.92 12.67
C ALA A 143 15.22 -3.16 11.82
N ILE A 144 16.23 -2.31 11.99
CA ILE A 144 17.58 -2.52 11.43
C ILE A 144 18.43 -3.16 12.53
N SER A 145 18.78 -4.43 12.36
CA SER A 145 19.75 -5.08 13.23
C SER A 145 21.16 -4.72 12.76
N PRO A 146 22.06 -4.21 13.63
CA PRO A 146 23.44 -4.00 13.26
C PRO A 146 24.08 -5.34 12.85
N SER A 147 24.81 -5.35 11.74
CA SER A 147 25.63 -6.49 11.36
C SER A 147 26.76 -6.63 12.39
N ILE A 148 26.89 -7.81 13.00
CA ILE A 148 28.02 -8.12 13.86
C ILE A 148 29.27 -8.12 12.97
N ALA A 149 30.13 -7.11 13.14
CA ALA A 149 31.48 -7.17 12.60
C ALA A 149 32.25 -8.23 13.40
N ILE A 150 32.62 -9.33 12.73
CA ILE A 150 33.56 -10.34 13.24
C ILE A 150 34.96 -9.96 12.77
#